data_AF-A0A2R6PN09-F1
#
_entry.id   AF-A0A2R6PN09-F1
#
_cell.length_a   1.000
_cell.length_b   1.000
_cell.length_c   1.000
_cell.angle_alpha   90.00
_cell.angle_beta   90.00
_cell.angle_gamma   90.00
#
_symmetry.space_group_name_H-M   'P 1'
#
loop_
_entity.id
_entity.type
_entity.pdbx_description
1 polymer ?
#
loop_
_entity_poly.entity_id
_entity_poly.type
_entity_poly.pdbx_seq_one_letter_code
_entity_poly.pdbx_strand_id
1 'polypeptide(L)'
;MEFPDSDNHIAPSMDVAKGLSQRCQTLATIYENISRAQTIFCDSEQVKSIEAPELCECSLHLALVFSQVALQKTEKSDSRHRRLDRQVQLLRKRAKLPGFEKDLNQVVVLCKEMMTHPPNRTQTLQLYRCYVESLLSRFDSFHDTADLEESIHLLQQRANRPDYEFRDCRAMLCDARCKLFSSCGGVDNLVLAISAIQHLLLAPVWDNEWHNFDDERLTKGRALLALIFQRQPAAEMDQQHGIALLEVYREMLRLPYRMMRVGMDLHLGLPRLGRAQGLASEAFEHALLFSSPQEAVEMLEKSRDVFWTQTLRLRSSFDGLPRRLAKKLKLLTPKLESYIHMMYDTDWEDENDRYQQELGILRRSQDEFELLAEEARQVEGYAHFMTDPALSFSSLAVAAQKGPVVILAAREMSTGAIIIRSPTSGAEHLVLPRMPFKRLSGISSKLRLLNTRSRNSTRNGTGDTFNDDTDADDISRSGRPAVRLGGGQLLNILWQEVIRPVIDALGYQKAVGRDRPRLWWCPTGHFMSVPLHAAGDYSGSGECCSDYVVSSYTRSLQALSNAREGLDSILAADPKVLLVIRENPPS
;
A
#
# COMPACT_ATOMS: atom_id res chain seq x y z
N MET A 1 -54.18 18.73 -19.91
CA MET A 1 -53.51 17.46 -20.25
C MET A 1 -53.80 16.54 -19.09
N GLU A 2 -54.79 15.67 -19.27
CA GLU A 2 -55.24 14.72 -18.26
C GLU A 2 -54.08 13.79 -17.89
N PHE A 3 -53.88 13.58 -16.59
CA PHE A 3 -53.05 12.48 -16.11
C PHE A 3 -53.73 11.18 -16.55
N PRO A 4 -53.04 10.29 -17.28
CA PRO A 4 -53.64 9.03 -17.66
C PRO A 4 -53.83 8.21 -16.39
N ASP A 5 -55.10 7.99 -16.03
CA ASP A 5 -55.55 6.92 -15.16
C ASP A 5 -55.08 5.58 -15.74
N SER A 6 -53.90 5.14 -15.33
CA SER A 6 -53.46 3.75 -15.49
C SER A 6 -52.98 3.19 -14.16
N ASP A 7 -53.60 3.57 -13.05
CA ASP A 7 -53.50 2.87 -11.76
C ASP A 7 -54.48 1.71 -11.71
N ASN A 8 -54.22 0.69 -12.54
CA ASN A 8 -54.66 -0.67 -12.25
C ASN A 8 -53.42 -1.52 -11.95
N HIS A 9 -52.67 -1.11 -10.92
CA HIS A 9 -51.73 -2.00 -10.25
C HIS A 9 -52.51 -3.05 -9.45
N ILE A 10 -53.08 -4.04 -10.15
CA ILE A 10 -53.61 -5.25 -9.52
C ILE A 10 -52.45 -5.86 -8.75
N ALA A 11 -52.52 -5.83 -7.42
CA ALA A 11 -51.48 -6.38 -6.56
C ALA A 11 -51.26 -7.86 -6.97
N PRO A 12 -50.01 -8.31 -7.20
CA PRO A 12 -49.76 -9.65 -7.72
C PRO A 12 -50.48 -10.74 -6.90
N SER A 13 -51.05 -11.76 -7.53
CA SER A 13 -51.80 -12.82 -6.82
C SER A 13 -50.94 -13.52 -5.74
N MET A 14 -51.50 -13.76 -4.55
CA MET A 14 -50.83 -14.57 -3.51
C MET A 14 -51.05 -16.08 -3.70
N ASP A 15 -51.97 -16.46 -4.57
CA ASP A 15 -52.36 -17.85 -4.76
C ASP A 15 -51.42 -18.57 -5.72
N VAL A 16 -50.83 -17.84 -6.66
CA VAL A 16 -49.96 -18.38 -7.71
C VAL A 16 -48.49 -18.07 -7.42
N ALA A 17 -47.61 -19.05 -7.64
CA ALA A 17 -46.16 -18.89 -7.44
C ALA A 17 -45.58 -17.67 -8.17
N LYS A 18 -46.10 -17.31 -9.36
CA LYS A 18 -45.68 -16.13 -10.12
C LYS A 18 -45.97 -14.82 -9.37
N GLY A 19 -47.16 -14.66 -8.78
CA GLY A 19 -47.52 -13.43 -8.07
C GLY A 19 -46.78 -13.28 -6.74
N LEU A 20 -46.54 -14.38 -6.02
CA LEU A 20 -45.66 -14.38 -4.83
C LEU A 20 -44.22 -13.96 -5.18
N SER A 21 -43.70 -14.44 -6.32
CA SER A 21 -42.37 -14.04 -6.81
C SER A 21 -42.29 -12.54 -7.14
N GLN A 22 -43.36 -11.97 -7.71
CA GLN A 22 -43.41 -10.54 -8.02
C GLN A 22 -43.42 -9.69 -6.75
N ARG A 23 -44.18 -10.09 -5.71
CA ARG A 23 -44.16 -9.41 -4.40
C ARG A 23 -42.81 -9.51 -3.71
N CYS A 24 -42.19 -10.70 -3.73
CA CYS A 24 -40.83 -10.90 -3.24
C CYS A 24 -39.84 -9.93 -3.91
N GLN A 25 -39.93 -9.78 -5.24
CA GLN A 25 -39.09 -8.85 -5.99
C GLN A 25 -39.31 -7.40 -5.54
N THR A 26 -40.57 -6.95 -5.45
CA THR A 26 -40.92 -5.58 -5.03
C THR A 26 -40.34 -5.26 -3.65
N LEU A 27 -40.54 -6.14 -2.67
CA LEU A 27 -40.06 -5.92 -1.30
C LEU A 27 -38.54 -5.92 -1.19
N ALA A 28 -37.88 -6.81 -1.92
CA ALA A 28 -36.43 -6.82 -1.97
C ALA A 28 -35.84 -5.55 -2.64
N THR A 29 -36.52 -5.00 -3.65
CA THR A 29 -36.14 -3.72 -4.26
C THR A 29 -36.37 -2.54 -3.30
N ILE A 30 -37.45 -2.57 -2.51
CA ILE A 30 -37.69 -1.58 -1.45
C ILE A 30 -36.55 -1.63 -0.41
N TYR A 31 -36.17 -2.83 0.06
CA TYR A 31 -35.02 -3.02 0.94
C TYR A 31 -33.73 -2.42 0.36
N GLU A 32 -33.40 -2.75 -0.90
CA GLU A 32 -32.20 -2.25 -1.57
C GLU A 32 -32.18 -0.73 -1.66
N ASN A 33 -33.30 -0.11 -1.98
CA ASN A 33 -33.41 1.35 -2.07
C ASN A 33 -33.27 2.03 -0.72
N ILE A 34 -33.91 1.50 0.34
CA ILE A 34 -33.81 2.02 1.70
C ILE A 34 -32.38 1.87 2.22
N SER A 35 -31.77 0.69 2.08
CA SER A 35 -30.39 0.43 2.51
C SER A 35 -29.37 1.30 1.78
N ARG A 36 -29.54 1.49 0.46
CA ARG A 36 -28.66 2.38 -0.32
C ARG A 36 -28.82 3.84 0.11
N ALA A 37 -30.06 4.29 0.33
CA ALA A 37 -30.31 5.64 0.84
C ALA A 37 -29.64 5.84 2.21
N GLN A 38 -29.79 4.90 3.13
CA GLN A 38 -29.12 4.95 4.45
C GLN A 38 -27.60 5.07 4.31
N THR A 39 -26.99 4.27 3.44
CA THR A 39 -25.54 4.33 3.20
C THR A 39 -25.09 5.70 2.69
N ILE A 40 -25.85 6.31 1.77
CA ILE A 40 -25.55 7.65 1.22
C ILE A 40 -25.74 8.75 2.26
N PHE A 41 -26.76 8.64 3.11
CA PHE A 41 -27.09 9.67 4.10
C PHE A 41 -26.21 9.63 5.36
N CYS A 42 -25.55 8.50 5.67
CA CYS A 42 -24.60 8.39 6.78
C CYS A 42 -23.31 9.21 6.59
N ASP A 43 -22.99 9.63 5.37
CA ASP A 43 -21.81 10.46 5.06
C ASP A 43 -22.04 11.97 5.30
N SER A 44 -23.27 12.39 5.63
CA SER A 44 -23.59 13.77 6.00
C SER A 44 -24.01 13.86 7.46
N GLU A 45 -23.35 14.71 8.27
CA GLU A 45 -23.63 14.82 9.71
C GLU A 45 -25.07 15.24 10.05
N GLN A 46 -25.82 15.77 9.09
CA GLN A 46 -27.18 16.33 9.28
C GLN A 46 -28.32 15.28 9.29
N VAL A 47 -28.09 14.02 8.87
CA VAL A 47 -29.16 13.01 8.70
C VAL A 47 -29.11 11.90 9.76
N LYS A 48 -28.23 12.00 10.77
CA LYS A 48 -28.06 11.01 11.85
C LYS A 48 -29.30 10.82 12.76
N SER A 49 -30.34 11.64 12.63
CA SER A 49 -31.51 11.66 13.53
C SER A 49 -32.74 10.87 13.05
N ILE A 50 -32.68 10.16 11.92
CA ILE A 50 -33.82 9.36 11.45
C ILE A 50 -33.62 7.91 11.88
N GLU A 51 -34.29 7.48 12.95
CA GLU A 51 -34.42 6.07 13.32
C GLU A 51 -35.12 5.29 12.19
N ALA A 52 -34.38 4.45 11.47
CA ALA A 52 -34.97 3.49 10.53
C ALA A 52 -34.29 2.09 10.49
N PRO A 53 -34.07 1.38 11.61
CA PRO A 53 -33.72 -0.04 11.56
C PRO A 53 -34.92 -0.93 11.15
N GLU A 54 -36.12 -0.66 11.68
CA GLU A 54 -37.21 -1.66 11.69
C GLU A 54 -37.88 -1.90 10.33
N LEU A 55 -38.17 -0.85 9.54
CA LEU A 55 -38.87 -0.99 8.25
C LEU A 55 -38.02 -1.71 7.19
N CYS A 56 -36.70 -1.46 7.20
CA CYS A 56 -35.75 -2.05 6.26
C CYS A 56 -35.70 -3.57 6.48
N GLU A 57 -35.51 -4.01 7.72
CA GLU A 57 -35.45 -5.43 8.07
C GLU A 57 -36.79 -6.15 7.84
N CYS A 58 -37.92 -5.52 8.15
CA CYS A 58 -39.25 -6.10 7.91
C CYS A 58 -39.51 -6.39 6.43
N SER A 59 -39.09 -5.49 5.53
CA SER A 59 -39.23 -5.70 4.08
C SER A 59 -38.41 -6.91 3.58
N LEU A 60 -37.22 -7.12 4.13
CA LEU A 60 -36.37 -8.27 3.83
C LEU A 60 -36.98 -9.59 4.36
N HIS A 61 -37.54 -9.57 5.57
CA HIS A 61 -38.23 -10.71 6.17
C HIS A 61 -39.45 -11.14 5.35
N LEU A 62 -40.30 -10.19 4.96
CA LEU A 62 -41.46 -10.48 4.13
C LEU A 62 -41.05 -10.99 2.75
N ALA A 63 -40.00 -10.44 2.15
CA ALA A 63 -39.46 -10.93 0.88
C ALA A 63 -39.01 -12.40 0.99
N LEU A 64 -38.37 -12.79 2.10
CA LEU A 64 -37.99 -14.18 2.37
C LEU A 64 -39.20 -15.11 2.51
N VAL A 65 -40.22 -14.69 3.25
CA VAL A 65 -41.46 -15.46 3.40
C VAL A 65 -42.12 -15.68 2.03
N PHE A 66 -42.27 -14.63 1.22
CA PHE A 66 -42.84 -14.76 -0.11
C PHE A 66 -42.00 -15.64 -1.02
N SER A 67 -40.66 -15.56 -0.94
CA SER A 67 -39.77 -16.45 -1.68
C SER A 67 -39.97 -17.92 -1.30
N GLN A 68 -40.08 -18.22 -0.01
CA GLN A 68 -40.26 -19.57 0.51
C GLN A 68 -41.62 -20.16 0.08
N VAL A 69 -42.71 -19.42 0.24
CA VAL A 69 -44.04 -19.86 -0.19
C VAL A 69 -44.09 -20.05 -1.70
N ALA A 70 -43.42 -19.17 -2.46
CA ALA A 70 -43.33 -19.30 -3.90
C ALA A 70 -42.59 -20.57 -4.34
N LEU A 71 -41.52 -20.96 -3.62
CA LEU A 71 -40.79 -22.20 -3.88
C LEU A 71 -41.60 -23.46 -3.58
N GLN A 72 -42.37 -23.46 -2.50
CA GLN A 72 -43.27 -24.57 -2.16
C GLN A 72 -44.34 -24.79 -3.23
N LYS A 73 -44.81 -23.71 -3.87
CA LYS A 73 -45.82 -23.75 -4.94
C LYS A 73 -45.23 -23.97 -6.35
N THR A 74 -43.92 -24.13 -6.49
CA THR A 74 -43.26 -24.29 -7.80
C THR A 74 -42.96 -25.76 -8.08
N GLU A 75 -43.56 -26.32 -9.13
CA GLU A 75 -43.24 -27.66 -9.66
C GLU A 75 -41.80 -27.73 -10.19
N LYS A 76 -41.24 -28.94 -10.36
CA LYS A 76 -39.87 -29.17 -10.87
C LYS A 76 -39.73 -28.67 -12.32
N SER A 77 -39.45 -27.38 -12.47
CA SER A 77 -39.33 -26.62 -13.72
C SER A 77 -38.09 -25.72 -13.66
N ASP A 78 -37.57 -25.24 -14.79
CA ASP A 78 -36.49 -24.23 -14.88
C ASP A 78 -36.74 -22.97 -14.05
N SER A 79 -38.01 -22.68 -13.72
CA SER A 79 -38.37 -21.58 -12.83
C SER A 79 -37.99 -21.83 -11.35
N ARG A 80 -37.74 -23.07 -10.93
CA ARG A 80 -37.32 -23.44 -9.57
C ARG A 80 -35.90 -22.97 -9.28
N HIS A 81 -34.96 -23.17 -10.21
CA HIS A 81 -33.57 -22.75 -10.06
C HIS A 81 -33.45 -21.24 -9.79
N ARG A 82 -34.15 -20.42 -10.57
CA ARG A 82 -34.17 -18.95 -10.38
C ARG A 82 -34.74 -18.53 -9.03
N ARG A 83 -35.71 -19.27 -8.51
CA ARG A 83 -36.33 -18.99 -7.20
C ARG A 83 -35.44 -19.43 -6.05
N LEU A 84 -34.72 -20.56 -6.19
CA LEU A 84 -33.72 -21.02 -5.22
C LEU A 84 -32.56 -20.03 -5.14
N ASP A 85 -32.04 -19.59 -6.28
CA ASP A 85 -31.02 -18.54 -6.33
C ASP A 85 -31.51 -17.26 -5.63
N ARG A 86 -32.74 -16.81 -5.92
CA ARG A 86 -33.33 -15.64 -5.24
C ARG A 86 -33.41 -15.83 -3.73
N GLN A 87 -33.82 -17.00 -3.27
CA GLN A 87 -33.88 -17.29 -1.83
C GLN A 87 -32.49 -17.27 -1.19
N VAL A 88 -31.50 -17.88 -1.83
CA VAL A 88 -30.10 -17.86 -1.38
C VAL A 88 -29.61 -16.42 -1.23
N GLN A 89 -29.83 -15.56 -2.22
CA GLN A 89 -29.42 -14.15 -2.15
C GLN A 89 -30.08 -13.40 -0.99
N LEU A 90 -31.38 -13.62 -0.74
CA LEU A 90 -32.10 -12.97 0.36
C LEU A 90 -31.62 -13.45 1.74
N LEU A 91 -31.40 -14.77 1.90
CA LEU A 91 -30.89 -15.34 3.15
C LEU A 91 -29.47 -14.83 3.44
N ARG A 92 -28.61 -14.75 2.42
CA ARG A 92 -27.26 -14.17 2.56
C ARG A 92 -27.29 -12.71 2.98
N LYS A 93 -28.26 -11.93 2.47
CA LYS A 93 -28.43 -10.53 2.91
C LYS A 93 -28.86 -10.46 4.36
N ARG A 94 -29.83 -11.28 4.78
CA ARG A 94 -30.31 -11.30 6.16
C ARG A 94 -29.25 -11.81 7.14
N ALA A 95 -28.44 -12.79 6.73
CA ALA A 95 -27.33 -13.31 7.53
C ALA A 95 -26.26 -12.28 7.91
N LYS A 96 -26.20 -11.14 7.21
CA LYS A 96 -25.29 -10.02 7.56
C LYS A 96 -25.85 -9.14 8.68
N LEU A 97 -27.12 -9.29 9.03
CA LEU A 97 -27.76 -8.56 10.12
C LEU A 97 -27.49 -9.29 11.45
N PRO A 98 -27.28 -8.55 12.55
CA PRO A 98 -26.99 -9.14 13.85
C PRO A 98 -28.13 -10.05 14.31
N GLY A 99 -27.81 -11.28 14.73
CA GLY A 99 -28.77 -12.26 15.24
C GLY A 99 -29.39 -13.19 14.17
N PHE A 100 -29.06 -13.01 12.89
CA PHE A 100 -29.55 -13.83 11.78
C PHE A 100 -28.47 -14.71 11.13
N GLU A 101 -27.31 -14.87 11.75
CA GLU A 101 -26.15 -15.60 11.21
C GLU A 101 -26.48 -17.07 10.89
N LYS A 102 -27.46 -17.65 11.61
CA LYS A 102 -27.94 -19.02 11.40
C LYS A 102 -28.56 -19.26 10.03
N ASP A 103 -28.98 -18.21 9.32
CA ASP A 103 -29.47 -18.31 7.93
C ASP A 103 -28.42 -18.90 6.99
N LEU A 104 -27.13 -18.77 7.30
CA LEU A 104 -26.05 -19.37 6.53
C LEU A 104 -26.16 -20.89 6.47
N ASN A 105 -26.71 -21.54 7.49
CA ASN A 105 -26.98 -22.99 7.45
C ASN A 105 -27.96 -23.34 6.34
N GLN A 106 -29.03 -22.55 6.20
CA GLN A 106 -30.02 -22.76 5.16
C GLN A 106 -29.43 -22.47 3.78
N VAL A 107 -28.60 -21.43 3.66
CA VAL A 107 -27.89 -21.11 2.41
C VAL A 107 -27.00 -22.27 1.97
N VAL A 108 -26.20 -22.83 2.87
CA VAL A 108 -25.30 -23.97 2.60
C VAL A 108 -26.10 -25.17 2.07
N VAL A 109 -27.23 -25.50 2.69
CA VAL A 109 -28.12 -26.60 2.25
C VAL A 109 -28.69 -26.33 0.85
N LEU A 110 -29.21 -25.14 0.59
CA LEU A 110 -29.79 -24.77 -0.70
C LEU A 110 -28.74 -24.78 -1.82
N CYS A 111 -27.54 -24.28 -1.55
CA CYS A 111 -26.43 -24.33 -2.49
C CYS A 111 -26.02 -25.78 -2.80
N LYS A 112 -25.97 -26.67 -1.80
CA LYS A 112 -25.75 -28.12 -2.02
C LYS A 112 -26.82 -28.72 -2.92
N GLU A 113 -28.11 -28.44 -2.68
CA GLU A 113 -29.23 -28.88 -3.54
C GLU A 113 -29.02 -28.42 -4.99
N MET A 114 -28.73 -27.13 -5.20
CA MET A 114 -28.52 -26.56 -6.53
C MET A 114 -27.28 -27.14 -7.24
N MET A 115 -26.24 -27.54 -6.51
CA MET A 115 -25.04 -28.16 -7.10
C MET A 115 -25.26 -29.61 -7.56
N THR A 116 -26.29 -30.32 -7.07
CA THR A 116 -26.61 -31.68 -7.55
C THR A 116 -27.16 -31.69 -8.97
N HIS A 117 -27.81 -30.60 -9.39
CA HIS A 117 -28.34 -30.40 -10.72
C HIS A 117 -27.87 -29.04 -11.26
N PRO A 118 -26.56 -28.91 -11.56
CA PRO A 118 -25.99 -27.62 -11.86
C PRO A 118 -26.63 -27.02 -13.11
N PRO A 119 -26.94 -25.71 -13.10
CA PRO A 119 -27.41 -25.02 -14.28
C PRO A 119 -26.27 -24.84 -15.31
N ASN A 120 -26.50 -24.06 -16.37
CA ASN A 120 -25.48 -23.75 -17.39
C ASN A 120 -24.12 -23.34 -16.78
N ARG A 121 -23.03 -23.63 -17.50
CA ARG A 121 -21.62 -23.49 -17.04
C ARG A 121 -21.31 -22.17 -16.31
N THR A 122 -21.80 -21.03 -16.80
CA THR A 122 -21.58 -19.71 -16.17
C THR A 122 -22.28 -19.57 -14.82
N GLN A 123 -23.51 -20.09 -14.71
CA GLN A 123 -24.29 -20.09 -13.47
C GLN A 123 -23.70 -21.06 -12.45
N THR A 124 -23.06 -22.14 -12.90
CA THR A 124 -22.32 -23.06 -12.03
C THR A 124 -21.18 -22.37 -11.29
N LEU A 125 -20.38 -21.53 -11.97
CA LEU A 125 -19.27 -20.80 -11.33
C LEU A 125 -19.77 -19.80 -10.28
N GLN A 126 -20.83 -19.06 -10.60
CA GLN A 126 -21.47 -18.13 -9.66
C GLN A 126 -22.03 -18.86 -8.43
N LEU A 127 -22.65 -20.03 -8.62
CA LEU A 127 -23.15 -20.87 -7.54
C LEU A 127 -22.01 -21.37 -6.65
N TYR A 128 -20.90 -21.85 -7.23
CA TYR A 128 -19.72 -22.25 -6.47
C TYR A 128 -19.15 -21.11 -5.63
N ARG A 129 -19.02 -19.92 -6.23
CA ARG A 129 -18.57 -18.72 -5.51
C ARG A 129 -19.50 -18.38 -4.36
N CYS A 130 -20.80 -18.34 -4.61
CA CYS A 130 -21.81 -18.06 -3.59
C CYS A 130 -21.76 -19.08 -2.44
N TYR A 131 -21.55 -20.34 -2.78
CA TYR A 131 -21.46 -21.42 -1.81
C TYR A 131 -20.23 -21.27 -0.89
N VAL A 132 -19.05 -21.10 -1.48
CA VAL A 132 -17.80 -20.91 -0.73
C VAL A 132 -17.83 -19.64 0.11
N GLU A 133 -18.30 -18.51 -0.43
CA GLU A 133 -18.45 -17.26 0.33
C GLU A 133 -19.34 -17.48 1.57
N SER A 134 -20.38 -18.30 1.44
CA SER A 134 -21.30 -18.60 2.55
C SER A 134 -20.67 -19.54 3.59
N LEU A 135 -19.85 -20.52 3.18
CA LEU A 135 -19.05 -21.33 4.09
C LEU A 135 -18.03 -20.49 4.87
N LEU A 136 -17.31 -19.60 4.19
CA LEU A 136 -16.36 -18.70 4.84
C LEU A 136 -17.04 -17.76 5.84
N SER A 137 -18.19 -17.17 5.47
CA SER A 137 -18.98 -16.36 6.41
C SER A 137 -19.51 -17.18 7.59
N ARG A 138 -19.89 -18.44 7.35
CA ARG A 138 -20.39 -19.34 8.40
C ARG A 138 -19.28 -19.69 9.38
N PHE A 139 -18.08 -19.96 8.89
CA PHE A 139 -16.88 -20.08 9.71
C PHE A 139 -16.61 -18.80 10.51
N ASP A 140 -16.75 -17.61 9.92
CA ASP A 140 -16.52 -16.35 10.65
C ASP A 140 -17.52 -16.16 11.81
N SER A 141 -18.75 -16.69 11.70
CA SER A 141 -19.76 -16.62 12.75
C SER A 141 -19.70 -17.76 13.79
N PHE A 142 -19.36 -18.98 13.38
CA PHE A 142 -19.48 -20.18 14.22
C PHE A 142 -18.15 -20.91 14.49
N HIS A 143 -17.07 -20.54 13.79
CA HIS A 143 -15.74 -21.12 13.90
C HIS A 143 -15.66 -22.63 13.66
N ASP A 144 -16.54 -23.18 12.81
CA ASP A 144 -16.50 -24.59 12.40
C ASP A 144 -15.45 -24.82 11.30
N THR A 145 -14.36 -25.52 11.63
CA THR A 145 -13.25 -25.77 10.69
C THR A 145 -13.63 -26.67 9.52
N ALA A 146 -14.72 -27.45 9.63
CA ALA A 146 -15.23 -28.27 8.53
C ALA A 146 -15.61 -27.40 7.31
N ASP A 147 -16.06 -26.16 7.55
CA ASP A 147 -16.38 -25.20 6.49
C ASP A 147 -15.15 -24.80 5.67
N LEU A 148 -14.01 -24.65 6.35
CA LEU A 148 -12.75 -24.31 5.71
C LEU A 148 -12.21 -25.48 4.90
N GLU A 149 -12.27 -26.70 5.44
CA GLU A 149 -11.84 -27.91 4.75
C GLU A 149 -12.68 -28.17 3.48
N GLU A 150 -14.01 -28.04 3.59
CA GLU A 150 -14.92 -28.17 2.45
C GLU A 150 -14.64 -27.08 1.39
N SER A 151 -14.43 -25.83 1.82
CA SER A 151 -14.07 -24.73 0.93
C SER A 151 -12.76 -24.99 0.19
N ILE A 152 -11.72 -25.41 0.91
CA ILE A 152 -10.40 -25.72 0.33
C ILE A 152 -10.53 -26.84 -0.70
N HIS A 153 -11.22 -27.94 -0.37
CA HIS A 153 -11.41 -29.06 -1.27
C HIS A 153 -12.07 -28.64 -2.60
N LEU A 154 -13.09 -27.78 -2.53
CA LEU A 154 -13.79 -27.28 -3.71
C LEU A 154 -12.94 -26.33 -4.58
N LEU A 155 -12.07 -25.54 -3.95
CA LEU A 155 -11.30 -24.50 -4.63
C LEU A 155 -9.97 -25.00 -5.20
N GLN A 156 -9.32 -25.97 -4.54
CA GLN A 156 -7.96 -26.42 -4.86
C GLN A 156 -7.80 -26.78 -6.34
N GLN A 157 -8.73 -27.55 -6.91
CA GLN A 157 -8.67 -28.00 -8.30
C GLN A 157 -8.89 -26.86 -9.32
N ARG A 158 -9.61 -25.80 -8.92
CA ARG A 158 -9.99 -24.68 -9.78
C ARG A 158 -8.98 -23.55 -9.74
N ALA A 159 -8.42 -23.27 -8.57
CA ALA A 159 -7.44 -22.20 -8.36
C ALA A 159 -6.15 -22.38 -9.20
N ASN A 160 -5.78 -23.63 -9.49
CA ASN A 160 -4.61 -23.99 -10.31
C ASN A 160 -4.76 -23.63 -11.79
N ARG A 161 -5.96 -23.32 -12.28
CA ARG A 161 -6.18 -22.95 -13.69
C ARG A 161 -5.83 -21.47 -13.91
N PRO A 162 -5.04 -21.12 -14.93
CA PRO A 162 -4.60 -19.75 -15.15
C PRO A 162 -5.72 -18.83 -15.66
N ASP A 163 -6.91 -19.35 -15.98
CA ASP A 163 -7.98 -18.58 -16.58
C ASP A 163 -8.54 -17.46 -15.66
N TYR A 164 -9.04 -16.41 -16.31
CA TYR A 164 -9.69 -15.27 -15.69
C TYR A 164 -10.85 -15.66 -14.77
N GLU A 165 -11.67 -16.59 -15.24
CA GLU A 165 -12.89 -17.02 -14.57
C GLU A 165 -12.65 -17.63 -13.17
N PHE A 166 -11.43 -18.06 -12.85
CA PHE A 166 -11.06 -18.66 -11.56
C PHE A 166 -10.31 -17.70 -10.62
N ARG A 167 -10.26 -16.39 -10.94
CA ARG A 167 -9.65 -15.36 -10.09
C ARG A 167 -10.18 -15.41 -8.66
N ASP A 168 -11.50 -15.35 -8.50
CA ASP A 168 -12.13 -15.35 -7.18
C ASP A 168 -11.82 -16.64 -6.41
N CYS A 169 -11.68 -17.76 -7.12
CA CYS A 169 -11.32 -19.04 -6.51
C CYS A 169 -9.94 -19.01 -5.85
N ARG A 170 -8.94 -18.36 -6.47
CA ARG A 170 -7.61 -18.18 -5.86
C ARG A 170 -7.67 -17.33 -4.60
N ALA A 171 -8.40 -16.22 -4.66
CA ALA A 171 -8.55 -15.33 -3.52
C ALA A 171 -9.28 -16.02 -2.35
N MET A 172 -10.36 -16.74 -2.63
CA MET A 172 -11.10 -17.51 -1.61
C MET A 172 -10.28 -18.69 -1.06
N LEU A 173 -9.48 -19.36 -1.89
CA LEU A 173 -8.62 -20.46 -1.42
C LEU A 173 -7.57 -19.92 -0.45
N CYS A 174 -6.99 -18.78 -0.78
CA CYS A 174 -6.04 -18.10 0.09
C CYS A 174 -6.67 -17.70 1.43
N ASP A 175 -7.86 -17.11 1.41
CA ASP A 175 -8.61 -16.76 2.62
C ASP A 175 -8.87 -17.99 3.49
N ALA A 176 -9.38 -19.07 2.89
CA ALA A 176 -9.67 -20.32 3.59
C ALA A 176 -8.42 -20.93 4.25
N ARG A 177 -7.28 -20.94 3.55
CA ARG A 177 -6.00 -21.47 4.07
C ARG A 177 -5.45 -20.63 5.21
N CYS A 178 -5.48 -19.31 5.10
CA CYS A 178 -5.02 -18.42 6.18
C CYS A 178 -5.91 -18.50 7.41
N LYS A 179 -7.24 -18.56 7.23
CA LYS A 179 -8.19 -18.79 8.33
C LYS A 179 -7.96 -20.13 9.02
N LEU A 180 -7.71 -21.20 8.24
CA LEU A 180 -7.45 -22.53 8.79
C LEU A 180 -6.15 -22.54 9.62
N PHE A 181 -5.09 -21.90 9.12
CA PHE A 181 -3.85 -21.74 9.88
C PHE A 181 -4.09 -20.92 11.16
N SER A 182 -4.84 -19.81 11.08
CA SER A 182 -5.13 -18.97 12.24
C SER A 182 -5.86 -19.74 13.35
N SER A 183 -6.79 -20.63 13.00
CA SER A 183 -7.55 -21.44 13.97
C SER A 183 -6.80 -22.68 14.48
N CYS A 184 -6.26 -23.48 13.57
CA CYS A 184 -5.68 -24.77 13.91
C CYS A 184 -4.18 -24.69 14.20
N GLY A 185 -3.47 -23.69 13.66
CA GLY A 185 -2.02 -23.64 13.64
C GLY A 185 -1.41 -24.78 12.83
N GLY A 186 -0.16 -25.13 13.15
CA GLY A 186 0.56 -26.25 12.54
C GLY A 186 1.41 -25.84 11.34
N VAL A 187 2.56 -26.52 11.21
CA VAL A 187 3.58 -26.27 10.18
C VAL A 187 3.02 -26.47 8.77
N ASP A 188 2.29 -27.56 8.54
CA ASP A 188 1.72 -27.86 7.21
C ASP A 188 0.71 -26.79 6.78
N ASN A 189 -0.12 -26.30 7.70
CA ASN A 189 -1.08 -25.24 7.42
C ASN A 189 -0.39 -23.90 7.14
N LEU A 190 0.71 -23.58 7.82
CA LEU A 190 1.50 -22.38 7.55
C LEU A 190 2.09 -22.41 6.14
N VAL A 191 2.72 -23.52 5.76
CA VAL A 191 3.32 -23.69 4.43
C VAL A 191 2.26 -23.56 3.34
N LEU A 192 1.09 -24.17 3.53
CA LEU A 192 -0.01 -24.09 2.57
C LEU A 192 -0.64 -22.69 2.51
N ALA A 193 -0.70 -21.95 3.62
CA ALA A 193 -1.14 -20.57 3.65
C ALA A 193 -0.16 -19.63 2.91
N ILE A 194 1.14 -19.74 3.19
CA ILE A 194 2.18 -18.96 2.49
C ILE A 194 2.15 -19.23 0.99
N SER A 195 2.08 -20.50 0.59
CA SER A 195 1.98 -20.89 -0.82
C SER A 195 0.73 -20.32 -1.50
N ALA A 196 -0.43 -20.33 -0.82
CA ALA A 196 -1.66 -19.76 -1.37
C ALA A 196 -1.56 -18.23 -1.57
N ILE A 197 -0.90 -17.51 -0.65
CA ILE A 197 -0.64 -16.07 -0.79
C ILE A 197 0.26 -15.81 -2.01
N GLN A 198 1.35 -16.57 -2.17
CA GLN A 198 2.25 -16.45 -3.31
C GLN A 198 1.50 -16.67 -4.63
N HIS A 199 0.67 -17.71 -4.72
CA HIS A 199 -0.16 -17.97 -5.91
C HIS A 199 -1.14 -16.84 -6.22
N LEU A 200 -1.72 -16.19 -5.21
CA LEU A 200 -2.58 -15.02 -5.39
C LEU A 200 -1.80 -13.83 -5.95
N LEU A 201 -0.61 -13.56 -5.42
CA LEU A 201 0.25 -12.44 -5.81
C LEU A 201 0.85 -12.62 -7.21
N LEU A 202 1.23 -13.85 -7.58
CA LEU A 202 1.85 -14.21 -8.85
C LEU A 202 0.87 -14.42 -10.01
N ALA A 203 -0.45 -14.44 -9.77
CA ALA A 203 -1.43 -14.65 -10.82
C ALA A 203 -1.30 -13.61 -11.95
N PRO A 204 -1.54 -13.98 -13.22
CA PRO A 204 -1.48 -13.03 -14.34
C PRO A 204 -2.51 -11.89 -14.15
N VAL A 205 -2.17 -10.70 -14.66
CA VAL A 205 -3.06 -9.53 -14.69
C VAL A 205 -3.68 -9.49 -16.10
N TRP A 206 -5.00 -9.32 -16.20
CA TRP A 206 -5.69 -9.26 -17.49
C TRP A 206 -6.06 -7.82 -17.86
N ASP A 207 -5.94 -7.50 -19.15
CA ASP A 207 -5.93 -6.14 -19.74
C ASP A 207 -7.09 -5.23 -19.34
N ASN A 208 -8.27 -5.79 -19.04
CA ASN A 208 -9.48 -5.00 -18.76
C ASN A 208 -9.58 -4.50 -17.30
N GLU A 209 -8.67 -4.89 -16.40
CA GLU A 209 -8.82 -4.66 -14.94
C GLU A 209 -7.57 -4.07 -14.25
N TRP A 210 -6.58 -3.62 -15.03
CA TRP A 210 -5.25 -3.20 -14.55
C TRP A 210 -5.23 -2.11 -13.46
N HIS A 211 -6.31 -1.34 -13.27
CA HIS A 211 -6.29 -0.16 -12.42
C HIS A 211 -6.62 -0.40 -10.94
N ASN A 212 -7.35 -1.45 -10.59
CA ASN A 212 -7.82 -1.67 -9.20
C ASN A 212 -7.26 -2.94 -8.56
N PHE A 213 -6.64 -3.84 -9.34
CA PHE A 213 -6.38 -5.20 -8.85
C PHE A 213 -5.10 -5.35 -8.04
N ASP A 214 -4.02 -4.66 -8.40
CA ASP A 214 -2.77 -4.72 -7.61
C ASP A 214 -2.96 -4.15 -6.20
N ASP A 215 -3.85 -3.16 -6.07
CA ASP A 215 -4.24 -2.64 -4.78
C ASP A 215 -5.02 -3.64 -3.92
N GLU A 216 -5.98 -4.33 -4.53
CA GLU A 216 -6.74 -5.38 -3.86
C GLU A 216 -5.82 -6.53 -3.44
N ARG A 217 -4.88 -6.94 -4.30
CA ARG A 217 -3.86 -7.95 -4.00
C ARG A 217 -2.99 -7.54 -2.83
N LEU A 218 -2.54 -6.28 -2.80
CA LEU A 218 -1.72 -5.77 -1.71
C LEU A 218 -2.50 -5.75 -0.39
N THR A 219 -3.72 -5.24 -0.41
CA THR A 219 -4.61 -5.21 0.75
C THR A 219 -4.90 -6.62 1.27
N LYS A 220 -5.24 -7.56 0.39
CA LYS A 220 -5.45 -8.97 0.75
C LYS A 220 -4.17 -9.59 1.31
N GLY A 221 -3.02 -9.40 0.65
CA GLY A 221 -1.74 -9.91 1.10
C GLY A 221 -1.42 -9.45 2.54
N ARG A 222 -1.59 -8.17 2.85
CA ARG A 222 -1.42 -7.64 4.21
C ARG A 222 -2.39 -8.24 5.21
N ALA A 223 -3.69 -8.31 4.88
CA ALA A 223 -4.69 -8.88 5.77
C ALA A 223 -4.38 -10.35 6.10
N LEU A 224 -3.94 -11.11 5.11
CA LEU A 224 -3.60 -12.53 5.26
C LEU A 224 -2.29 -12.73 6.05
N LEU A 225 -1.29 -11.88 5.84
CA LEU A 225 -0.08 -11.85 6.68
C LEU A 225 -0.42 -11.50 8.13
N ALA A 226 -1.32 -10.55 8.36
CA ALA A 226 -1.77 -10.21 9.70
C ALA A 226 -2.44 -11.41 10.41
N LEU A 227 -3.27 -12.20 9.70
CA LEU A 227 -3.84 -13.44 10.25
C LEU A 227 -2.78 -14.47 10.63
N ILE A 228 -1.70 -14.58 9.84
CA ILE A 228 -0.56 -15.46 10.17
C ILE A 228 0.13 -14.95 11.44
N PHE A 229 0.45 -13.66 11.52
CA PHE A 229 1.15 -13.07 12.66
C PHE A 229 0.34 -13.06 13.96
N GLN A 230 -0.99 -13.03 13.88
CA GLN A 230 -1.86 -13.18 15.06
C GLN A 230 -1.66 -14.53 15.76
N ARG A 231 -1.40 -15.59 14.99
CA ARG A 231 -1.22 -16.94 15.51
C ARG A 231 0.24 -17.25 15.86
N GLN A 232 1.17 -16.79 15.03
CA GLN A 232 2.60 -16.98 15.23
C GLN A 232 3.34 -15.66 14.97
N PRO A 233 3.69 -14.89 16.02
CA PRO A 233 4.45 -13.66 15.89
C PRO A 233 5.77 -13.91 15.17
N ALA A 234 6.23 -12.96 14.35
CA ALA A 234 7.47 -13.11 13.59
C ALA A 234 8.70 -13.45 14.47
N ALA A 235 8.77 -12.90 15.70
CA ALA A 235 9.87 -13.19 16.62
C ALA A 235 9.93 -14.67 17.09
N GLU A 236 8.84 -15.42 16.98
CA GLU A 236 8.72 -16.82 17.40
C GLU A 236 8.74 -17.78 16.20
N MET A 237 8.84 -17.24 14.98
CA MET A 237 8.87 -18.02 13.75
C MET A 237 10.29 -18.54 13.49
N ASP A 238 10.41 -19.79 13.06
CA ASP A 238 11.71 -20.34 12.69
C ASP A 238 12.24 -19.69 11.39
N GLN A 239 13.54 -19.92 11.14
CA GLN A 239 14.23 -19.32 10.01
C GLN A 239 13.67 -19.78 8.65
N GLN A 240 13.20 -21.02 8.53
CA GLN A 240 12.70 -21.57 7.27
C GLN A 240 11.38 -20.90 6.88
N HIS A 241 10.43 -20.81 7.81
CA HIS A 241 9.16 -20.12 7.58
C HIS A 241 9.37 -18.61 7.41
N GLY A 242 10.31 -18.03 8.16
CA GLY A 242 10.73 -16.64 7.99
C GLY A 242 11.22 -16.33 6.58
N ILE A 243 12.04 -17.20 5.98
CA ILE A 243 12.49 -17.03 4.58
C ILE A 243 11.32 -17.14 3.60
N ALA A 244 10.40 -18.10 3.80
CA ALA A 244 9.22 -18.25 2.95
C ALA A 244 8.29 -17.01 3.01
N LEU A 245 8.19 -16.38 4.18
CA LEU A 245 7.50 -15.11 4.38
C LEU A 245 8.18 -13.96 3.62
N LEU A 246 9.51 -13.90 3.60
CA LEU A 246 10.24 -12.88 2.83
C LEU A 246 9.94 -12.99 1.33
N GLU A 247 9.73 -14.18 0.78
CA GLU A 247 9.29 -14.34 -0.61
C GLU A 247 7.93 -13.70 -0.86
N VAL A 248 6.98 -13.81 0.07
CA VAL A 248 5.69 -13.12 -0.02
C VAL A 248 5.90 -11.61 -0.07
N TYR A 249 6.73 -11.07 0.81
CA TYR A 249 7.08 -9.65 0.79
C TYR A 249 7.78 -9.24 -0.51
N ARG A 250 8.67 -10.07 -1.08
CA ARG A 250 9.31 -9.78 -2.37
C ARG A 250 8.28 -9.63 -3.49
N GLU A 251 7.26 -10.49 -3.52
CA GLU A 251 6.16 -10.38 -4.49
C GLU A 251 5.31 -9.13 -4.25
N MET A 252 4.98 -8.82 -2.99
CA MET A 252 4.25 -7.60 -2.65
C MET A 252 5.03 -6.33 -3.03
N LEU A 253 6.35 -6.31 -2.85
CA LEU A 253 7.22 -5.18 -3.22
C LEU A 253 7.32 -4.92 -4.72
N ARG A 254 6.89 -5.87 -5.57
CA ARG A 254 6.75 -5.64 -7.02
C ARG A 254 5.47 -4.87 -7.37
N LEU A 255 4.42 -4.98 -6.55
CA LEU A 255 3.13 -4.36 -6.82
C LEU A 255 3.21 -2.83 -6.93
N PRO A 256 3.96 -2.07 -6.10
CA PRO A 256 4.11 -0.63 -6.27
C PRO A 256 4.57 -0.20 -7.66
N TYR A 257 5.48 -0.94 -8.30
CA TYR A 257 5.95 -0.65 -9.65
C TYR A 257 4.87 -0.92 -10.72
N ARG A 258 3.95 -1.86 -10.46
CA ARG A 258 2.79 -2.13 -11.32
C ARG A 258 1.68 -1.11 -11.11
N MET A 259 1.46 -0.71 -9.85
CA MET A 259 0.51 0.35 -9.46
C MET A 259 0.93 1.72 -10.01
N MET A 260 2.25 1.95 -10.14
CA MET A 260 2.84 3.15 -10.72
C MET A 260 3.58 2.79 -12.03
N ARG A 261 2.82 2.59 -13.10
CA ARG A 261 3.40 2.33 -14.43
C ARG A 261 4.21 3.53 -14.92
N VAL A 262 5.17 3.24 -15.80
CA VAL A 262 5.89 4.28 -16.54
C VAL A 262 4.87 5.15 -17.29
N GLY A 263 4.94 6.46 -17.09
CA GLY A 263 4.02 7.38 -17.75
C GLY A 263 2.71 7.65 -16.99
N MET A 264 2.47 7.06 -15.81
CA MET A 264 1.19 7.20 -15.10
C MET A 264 0.89 8.63 -14.60
N ASP A 265 -0.37 9.04 -14.68
CA ASP A 265 -0.87 10.29 -14.09
C ASP A 265 -0.64 10.30 -12.58
N LEU A 266 0.02 11.35 -12.09
CA LEU A 266 0.33 11.59 -10.69
C LEU A 266 -0.93 11.67 -9.82
N HIS A 267 -2.01 12.29 -10.29
CA HIS A 267 -3.26 12.42 -9.54
C HIS A 267 -3.92 11.06 -9.27
N LEU A 268 -3.78 10.12 -10.21
CA LEU A 268 -4.29 8.75 -10.06
C LEU A 268 -3.27 7.81 -9.38
N GLY A 269 -1.98 8.02 -9.62
CA GLY A 269 -0.89 7.14 -9.17
C GLY A 269 -0.50 7.35 -7.72
N LEU A 270 -0.40 8.60 -7.26
CA LEU A 270 0.02 8.91 -5.88
C LEU A 270 -0.94 8.35 -4.81
N PRO A 271 -2.28 8.48 -4.93
CA PRO A 271 -3.20 7.88 -3.96
C PRO A 271 -3.09 6.35 -3.91
N ARG A 272 -2.81 5.70 -5.05
CA ARG A 272 -2.58 4.24 -5.11
C ARG A 272 -1.27 3.85 -4.43
N LEU A 273 -0.18 4.56 -4.71
CA LEU A 273 1.09 4.35 -4.02
C LEU A 273 0.96 4.60 -2.51
N GLY A 274 0.09 5.51 -2.08
CA GLY A 274 -0.25 5.71 -0.68
C GLY A 274 -0.72 4.43 0.01
N ARG A 275 -1.41 3.53 -0.68
CA ARG A 275 -1.84 2.24 -0.12
C ARG A 275 -0.66 1.29 0.13
N ALA A 276 0.45 1.44 -0.60
CA ALA A 276 1.69 0.69 -0.39
C ALA A 276 2.64 1.33 0.65
N GLN A 277 2.25 2.44 1.26
CA GLN A 277 3.06 3.09 2.29
C GLN A 277 3.36 2.11 3.44
N GLY A 278 4.61 2.07 3.89
CA GLY A 278 5.08 1.22 4.98
C GLY A 278 5.53 -0.19 4.57
N LEU A 279 5.19 -0.67 3.36
CA LEU A 279 5.49 -2.03 2.92
C LEU A 279 6.99 -2.35 2.91
N ALA A 280 7.84 -1.47 2.36
CA ALA A 280 9.29 -1.69 2.41
C ALA A 280 9.85 -1.67 3.84
N SER A 281 9.26 -0.90 4.75
CA SER A 281 9.71 -0.88 6.14
C SER A 281 9.29 -2.15 6.89
N GLU A 282 8.10 -2.71 6.59
CA GLU A 282 7.66 -4.02 7.06
C GLU A 282 8.62 -5.12 6.58
N ALA A 283 8.85 -5.16 5.26
CA ALA A 283 9.76 -6.13 4.65
C ALA A 283 11.20 -6.03 5.18
N PHE A 284 11.71 -4.80 5.34
CA PHE A 284 13.03 -4.53 5.91
C PHE A 284 13.19 -5.12 7.32
N GLU A 285 12.20 -4.89 8.19
CA GLU A 285 12.21 -5.37 9.57
C GLU A 285 12.22 -6.90 9.64
N HIS A 286 11.42 -7.57 8.82
CA HIS A 286 11.43 -9.04 8.74
C HIS A 286 12.70 -9.59 8.09
N ALA A 287 13.27 -8.90 7.11
CA ALA A 287 14.51 -9.32 6.46
C ALA A 287 15.70 -9.29 7.43
N LEU A 288 15.74 -8.29 8.34
CA LEU A 288 16.72 -8.25 9.43
C LEU A 288 16.58 -9.41 10.41
N LEU A 289 15.36 -9.94 10.58
CA LEU A 289 15.09 -11.03 11.51
C LEU A 289 15.42 -12.40 10.92
N PHE A 290 15.08 -12.63 9.65
CA PHE A 290 15.14 -13.97 9.03
C PHE A 290 16.24 -14.15 7.99
N SER A 291 16.89 -13.08 7.55
CA SER A 291 17.94 -13.14 6.53
C SER A 291 19.16 -12.29 6.93
N SER A 292 19.52 -11.29 6.13
CA SER A 292 20.76 -10.53 6.25
C SER A 292 20.52 -9.02 6.13
N PRO A 293 21.42 -8.18 6.70
CA PRO A 293 21.37 -6.73 6.52
C PRO A 293 21.36 -6.29 5.04
N GLN A 294 22.06 -7.03 4.17
CA GLN A 294 22.15 -6.77 2.75
C GLN A 294 20.78 -6.93 2.08
N GLU A 295 20.12 -8.06 2.33
CA GLU A 295 18.80 -8.33 1.78
C GLU A 295 17.76 -7.35 2.32
N ALA A 296 17.85 -6.98 3.60
CA ALA A 296 17.00 -5.95 4.17
C ALA A 296 17.15 -4.63 3.40
N VAL A 297 18.37 -4.20 3.10
CA VAL A 297 18.64 -3.00 2.28
C VAL A 297 18.03 -3.12 0.89
N GLU A 298 18.16 -4.28 0.22
CA GLU A 298 17.55 -4.52 -1.09
C GLU A 298 16.01 -4.38 -1.03
N MET A 299 15.36 -5.01 -0.05
CA MET A 299 13.91 -4.93 0.12
C MET A 299 13.44 -3.51 0.47
N LEU A 300 14.23 -2.79 1.27
CA LEU A 300 13.93 -1.42 1.64
C LEU A 300 14.02 -0.46 0.46
N GLU A 301 15.02 -0.64 -0.41
CA GLU A 301 15.24 0.19 -1.60
C GLU A 301 14.21 -0.09 -2.70
N LYS A 302 13.66 -1.33 -2.77
CA LYS A 302 12.65 -1.71 -3.77
C LYS A 302 11.36 -0.88 -3.73
N SER A 303 10.91 -0.36 -2.60
CA SER A 303 9.70 0.49 -2.58
C SER A 303 9.98 1.96 -2.33
N ARG A 304 11.24 2.39 -2.37
CA ARG A 304 11.60 3.81 -2.27
C ARG A 304 11.61 4.46 -3.63
N ASP A 305 11.16 5.72 -3.64
CA ASP A 305 11.22 6.59 -4.80
C ASP A 305 10.59 5.98 -6.07
N VAL A 306 9.65 5.02 -5.93
CA VAL A 306 9.06 4.26 -7.06
C VAL A 306 8.57 5.19 -8.16
N PHE A 307 7.87 6.26 -7.78
CA PHE A 307 7.46 7.32 -8.70
C PHE A 307 8.64 7.88 -9.50
N TRP A 308 9.68 8.38 -8.82
CA TRP A 308 10.83 8.99 -9.46
C TRP A 308 11.63 7.98 -10.28
N THR A 309 11.76 6.75 -9.81
CA THR A 309 12.41 5.67 -10.54
C THR A 309 11.68 5.39 -11.86
N GLN A 310 10.34 5.35 -11.85
CA GLN A 310 9.54 5.15 -13.07
C GLN A 310 9.57 6.35 -14.01
N THR A 311 9.55 7.57 -13.48
CA THR A 311 9.65 8.80 -14.29
C THR A 311 11.05 8.95 -14.91
N LEU A 312 12.12 8.71 -14.16
CA LEU A 312 13.50 8.83 -14.64
C LEU A 312 13.83 7.79 -15.71
N ARG A 313 13.17 6.64 -15.71
CA ARG A 313 13.29 5.63 -16.77
C ARG A 313 12.87 6.14 -18.16
N LEU A 314 11.97 7.13 -18.24
CA LEU A 314 11.64 7.77 -19.52
C LEU A 314 12.84 8.48 -20.15
N ARG A 315 13.84 8.83 -19.34
CA ARG A 315 15.09 9.49 -19.75
C ARG A 315 16.24 8.51 -20.01
N SER A 316 16.01 7.21 -19.89
CA SER A 316 17.04 6.20 -20.17
C SER A 316 17.51 6.27 -21.62
N SER A 317 18.78 5.94 -21.84
CA SER A 317 19.27 5.74 -23.21
C SER A 317 18.60 4.51 -23.82
N PHE A 318 18.22 4.62 -25.10
CA PHE A 318 17.68 3.53 -25.92
C PHE A 318 18.73 2.98 -26.88
N ASP A 319 20.01 3.23 -26.60
CA ASP A 319 21.11 2.74 -27.43
C ASP A 319 21.22 1.21 -27.30
N GLY A 320 21.56 0.55 -28.42
CA GLY A 320 21.60 -0.91 -28.57
C GLY A 320 20.26 -1.58 -28.88
N LEU A 321 19.12 -0.87 -28.78
CA LEU A 321 17.85 -1.36 -29.31
C LEU A 321 17.80 -1.26 -30.86
N PRO A 322 17.00 -2.10 -31.54
CA PRO A 322 16.74 -1.97 -32.97
C PRO A 322 16.31 -0.56 -33.35
N ARG A 323 16.88 -0.01 -34.44
CA ARG A 323 16.69 1.40 -34.87
C ARG A 323 15.22 1.82 -34.92
N ARG A 324 14.32 0.91 -35.31
CA ARG A 324 12.86 1.13 -35.34
C ARG A 324 12.30 1.40 -33.94
N LEU A 325 12.63 0.55 -32.96
CA LEU A 325 12.17 0.66 -31.58
C LEU A 325 12.78 1.89 -30.90
N ALA A 326 14.10 2.07 -31.02
CA ALA A 326 14.80 3.21 -30.45
C ALA A 326 14.22 4.54 -30.97
N LYS A 327 13.92 4.66 -32.28
CA LYS A 327 13.32 5.87 -32.85
C LYS A 327 11.93 6.15 -32.28
N LYS A 328 11.08 5.12 -32.14
CA LYS A 328 9.73 5.29 -31.57
C LYS A 328 9.77 5.68 -30.10
N LEU A 329 10.59 4.98 -29.30
CA LEU A 329 10.76 5.28 -27.88
C LEU A 329 11.33 6.70 -27.67
N LYS A 330 12.34 7.12 -28.44
CA LYS A 330 12.90 8.49 -28.40
C LYS A 330 11.87 9.59 -28.70
N LEU A 331 10.80 9.28 -29.44
CA LEU A 331 9.70 10.22 -29.71
C LEU A 331 8.62 10.17 -28.64
N LEU A 332 8.31 8.98 -28.12
CA LEU A 332 7.22 8.75 -27.19
C LEU A 332 7.54 9.15 -25.75
N THR A 333 8.76 8.88 -25.27
CA THR A 333 9.08 9.14 -23.86
C THR A 333 9.08 10.62 -23.46
N PRO A 334 9.57 11.58 -24.29
CA PRO A 334 9.45 13.00 -23.97
C PRO A 334 7.98 13.48 -23.96
N LYS A 335 7.15 12.91 -24.85
CA LYS A 335 5.71 13.21 -24.88
C LYS A 335 5.03 12.73 -23.58
N LEU A 336 5.31 11.50 -23.16
CA LEU A 336 4.79 10.96 -21.90
C LEU A 336 5.21 11.82 -20.71
N GLU A 337 6.50 12.16 -20.62
CA GLU A 337 7.03 13.00 -19.54
C GLU A 337 6.35 14.38 -19.50
N SER A 338 6.20 15.03 -20.66
CA SER A 338 5.50 16.32 -20.75
C SER A 338 4.04 16.23 -20.31
N TYR A 339 3.34 15.14 -20.66
CA TYR A 339 1.95 14.95 -20.28
C TYR A 339 1.80 14.69 -18.77
N ILE A 340 2.70 13.91 -18.15
CA ILE A 340 2.68 13.68 -16.69
C ILE A 340 2.78 15.01 -15.93
N HIS A 341 3.72 15.88 -16.33
CA HIS A 341 3.89 17.19 -15.69
C HIS A 341 2.68 18.10 -15.91
N MET A 342 2.19 18.18 -17.15
CA MET A 342 1.00 18.98 -17.48
C MET A 342 -0.22 18.54 -16.66
N MET A 343 -0.46 17.22 -16.56
CA MET A 343 -1.59 16.69 -15.81
C MET A 343 -1.53 17.02 -14.32
N TYR A 344 -0.33 17.04 -13.74
CA TYR A 344 -0.13 17.33 -12.32
C TYR A 344 -0.24 18.82 -11.99
N ASP A 345 0.38 19.68 -12.80
CA ASP A 345 0.47 21.12 -12.53
C ASP A 345 -0.83 21.89 -12.86
N THR A 346 -1.71 21.28 -13.66
CA THR A 346 -2.99 21.89 -14.06
C THR A 346 -4.05 21.64 -12.99
N ASP A 347 -4.80 22.68 -12.65
CA ASP A 347 -6.01 22.57 -11.83
C ASP A 347 -7.21 22.20 -12.72
N TRP A 348 -7.91 21.13 -12.36
CA TRP A 348 -9.00 20.53 -13.15
C TRP A 348 -10.38 20.71 -12.52
N GLU A 349 -10.50 21.48 -11.43
CA GLU A 349 -11.73 21.60 -10.63
C GLU A 349 -12.99 21.97 -11.45
N ASP A 350 -12.82 22.64 -12.60
CA ASP A 350 -13.93 23.06 -13.50
C ASP A 350 -13.86 22.51 -14.95
N GLU A 351 -12.87 21.65 -15.29
CA GLU A 351 -12.62 21.19 -16.67
C GLU A 351 -12.66 19.67 -16.82
N ASN A 352 -13.63 19.00 -16.21
CA ASN A 352 -13.69 17.53 -16.19
C ASN A 352 -13.69 16.90 -17.60
N ASP A 353 -14.42 17.46 -18.57
CA ASP A 353 -14.45 16.90 -19.93
C ASP A 353 -13.08 16.96 -20.62
N ARG A 354 -12.35 18.06 -20.42
CA ARG A 354 -10.98 18.23 -20.93
C ARG A 354 -10.01 17.30 -20.19
N TYR A 355 -10.13 17.17 -18.86
CA TYR A 355 -9.34 16.23 -18.08
C TYR A 355 -9.52 14.79 -18.61
N GLN A 356 -10.75 14.36 -18.87
CA GLN A 356 -11.02 13.03 -19.43
C GLN A 356 -10.42 12.86 -20.83
N GLN A 357 -10.46 13.89 -21.68
CA GLN A 357 -9.85 13.87 -23.00
C GLN A 357 -8.32 13.73 -22.93
N GLU A 358 -7.67 14.56 -22.11
CA GLU A 358 -6.20 14.52 -21.92
C GLU A 358 -5.75 13.21 -21.26
N LEU A 359 -6.49 12.72 -20.26
CA LEU A 359 -6.27 11.41 -19.65
C LEU A 359 -6.39 10.29 -20.69
N GLY A 360 -7.33 10.40 -21.64
CA GLY A 360 -7.46 9.46 -22.76
C GLY A 360 -6.28 9.51 -23.74
N ILE A 361 -5.64 10.67 -23.93
CA ILE A 361 -4.40 10.78 -24.73
C ILE A 361 -3.22 10.17 -23.98
N LEU A 362 -3.11 10.43 -22.68
CA LEU A 362 -2.07 9.86 -21.84
C LEU A 362 -2.14 8.33 -21.83
N ARG A 363 -3.33 7.77 -21.58
CA ARG A 363 -3.56 6.30 -21.58
C ARG A 363 -3.14 5.65 -22.90
N ARG A 364 -3.57 6.19 -24.03
CA ARG A 364 -3.16 5.67 -25.36
C ARG A 364 -1.65 5.72 -25.57
N SER A 365 -1.00 6.78 -25.08
CA SER A 365 0.46 6.91 -25.18
C SER A 365 1.18 5.92 -24.25
N GLN A 366 0.60 5.58 -23.10
CA GLN A 366 1.10 4.54 -22.19
C GLN A 366 0.94 3.14 -22.80
N ASP A 367 -0.20 2.86 -23.44
CA ASP A 367 -0.45 1.57 -24.10
C ASP A 367 0.54 1.37 -25.26
N GLU A 368 0.79 2.42 -26.05
CA GLU A 368 1.84 2.38 -27.09
C GLU A 368 3.23 2.13 -26.49
N PHE A 369 3.54 2.75 -25.35
CA PHE A 369 4.82 2.53 -24.68
C PHE A 369 4.97 1.10 -24.18
N GLU A 370 3.93 0.52 -23.59
CA GLU A 370 3.96 -0.86 -23.10
C GLU A 370 4.21 -1.84 -24.24
N LEU A 371 3.50 -1.69 -25.36
CA LEU A 371 3.70 -2.52 -26.56
C LEU A 371 5.15 -2.43 -27.06
N LEU A 372 5.72 -1.22 -27.10
CA LEU A 372 7.12 -1.04 -27.49
C LEU A 372 8.11 -1.63 -26.47
N ALA A 373 7.78 -1.56 -25.18
CA ALA A 373 8.58 -2.16 -24.11
C ALA A 373 8.52 -3.69 -24.14
N GLU A 374 7.37 -4.28 -24.50
CA GLU A 374 7.22 -5.72 -24.73
C GLU A 374 8.03 -6.18 -25.94
N GLU A 375 7.97 -5.45 -27.05
CA GLU A 375 8.80 -5.71 -28.22
C GLU A 375 10.30 -5.61 -27.89
N ALA A 376 10.70 -4.59 -27.12
CA ALA A 376 12.08 -4.43 -26.68
C ALA A 376 12.54 -5.60 -25.80
N ARG A 377 11.66 -6.17 -24.96
CA ARG A 377 11.96 -7.35 -24.14
C ARG A 377 12.22 -8.63 -24.95
N GLN A 378 11.80 -8.69 -26.22
CA GLN A 378 12.11 -9.79 -27.12
C GLN A 378 13.50 -9.67 -27.78
N VAL A 379 14.20 -8.55 -27.59
CA VAL A 379 15.56 -8.35 -28.11
C VAL A 379 16.56 -9.02 -27.16
N GLU A 380 17.53 -9.73 -27.71
CA GLU A 380 18.60 -10.36 -26.95
C GLU A 380 19.35 -9.32 -26.09
N GLY A 381 19.52 -9.60 -24.80
CA GLY A 381 20.12 -8.68 -23.82
C GLY A 381 19.15 -7.65 -23.20
N TYR A 382 17.90 -7.57 -23.67
CA TYR A 382 16.90 -6.61 -23.20
C TYR A 382 15.69 -7.23 -22.50
N ALA A 383 15.77 -8.50 -22.07
CA ALA A 383 14.67 -9.22 -21.41
C ALA A 383 14.08 -8.51 -20.16
N HIS A 384 14.86 -7.66 -19.51
CA HIS A 384 14.46 -6.86 -18.34
C HIS A 384 14.21 -5.38 -18.66
N PHE A 385 14.05 -5.03 -19.94
CA PHE A 385 13.80 -3.66 -20.36
C PHE A 385 12.53 -3.10 -19.69
N MET A 386 12.69 -2.03 -18.90
CA MET A 386 11.63 -1.34 -18.18
C MET A 386 10.82 -2.21 -17.18
N THR A 387 11.34 -3.38 -16.78
CA THR A 387 10.72 -4.21 -15.72
C THR A 387 11.07 -3.69 -14.32
N ASP A 388 10.51 -4.27 -13.25
CA ASP A 388 10.93 -3.94 -11.88
C ASP A 388 12.46 -4.12 -11.73
N PRO A 389 13.15 -3.17 -11.06
CA PRO A 389 14.59 -3.21 -10.98
C PRO A 389 15.05 -4.38 -10.07
N ALA A 390 15.94 -5.22 -10.59
CA ALA A 390 16.68 -6.18 -9.79
C ALA A 390 17.78 -5.45 -9.01
N LEU A 391 17.41 -4.88 -7.86
CA LEU A 391 18.35 -4.16 -7.00
C LEU A 391 19.17 -5.16 -6.19
N SER A 392 20.40 -5.43 -6.64
CA SER A 392 21.36 -6.18 -5.84
C SER A 392 22.05 -5.26 -4.82
N PHE A 393 22.39 -5.79 -3.67
CA PHE A 393 23.14 -5.06 -2.65
C PHE A 393 24.45 -4.51 -3.22
N SER A 394 25.14 -5.27 -4.07
CA SER A 394 26.40 -4.83 -4.70
C SER A 394 26.23 -3.54 -5.51
N SER A 395 25.15 -3.43 -6.30
CA SER A 395 24.83 -2.20 -7.04
C SER A 395 24.46 -1.04 -6.12
N LEU A 396 23.74 -1.32 -5.04
CA LEU A 396 23.32 -0.29 -4.07
C LEU A 396 24.51 0.22 -3.23
N ALA A 397 25.46 -0.65 -2.90
CA ALA A 397 26.62 -0.33 -2.07
C ALA A 397 27.57 0.66 -2.75
N VAL A 398 27.52 0.82 -4.08
CA VAL A 398 28.24 1.87 -4.83
C VAL A 398 27.92 3.28 -4.29
N ALA A 399 26.73 3.47 -3.71
CA ALA A 399 26.36 4.70 -3.00
C ALA A 399 27.32 5.07 -1.85
N ALA A 400 28.12 4.14 -1.33
CA ALA A 400 29.14 4.40 -0.31
C ALA A 400 30.53 4.76 -0.86
N GLN A 401 30.70 4.92 -2.18
CA GLN A 401 32.01 5.23 -2.80
C GLN A 401 32.64 6.55 -2.30
N LYS A 402 31.84 7.61 -2.12
CA LYS A 402 32.29 8.92 -1.61
C LYS A 402 31.98 9.11 -0.11
N GLY A 403 32.18 8.04 0.66
CA GLY A 403 32.05 8.01 2.13
C GLY A 403 30.88 7.12 2.61
N PRO A 404 30.90 6.70 3.89
CA PRO A 404 29.91 5.78 4.43
C PRO A 404 28.48 6.29 4.35
N VAL A 405 27.55 5.35 4.19
CA VAL A 405 26.11 5.60 4.22
C VAL A 405 25.51 4.87 5.42
N VAL A 406 24.71 5.60 6.20
CA VAL A 406 24.01 5.07 7.38
C VAL A 406 22.51 5.18 7.16
N ILE A 407 21.86 4.03 6.98
CA ILE A 407 20.41 3.94 6.86
C ILE A 407 19.82 3.85 8.26
N LEU A 408 18.95 4.79 8.63
CA LEU A 408 18.29 4.78 9.94
C LEU A 408 16.84 4.35 9.79
N ALA A 409 16.45 3.30 10.51
CA ALA A 409 15.11 2.75 10.47
C ALA A 409 14.56 2.47 11.87
N ALA A 410 13.30 2.85 12.08
CA ALA A 410 12.58 2.62 13.32
C ALA A 410 11.21 2.04 13.02
N ARG A 411 10.93 0.90 13.64
CA ARG A 411 9.70 0.13 13.52
C ARG A 411 9.29 -0.44 14.88
N GLU A 412 8.17 -1.15 14.93
CA GLU A 412 7.60 -1.65 16.17
C GLU A 412 8.50 -2.65 16.89
N MET A 413 9.15 -3.57 16.16
CA MET A 413 10.02 -4.61 16.73
C MET A 413 11.43 -4.10 16.99
N SER A 414 11.94 -3.21 16.11
CA SER A 414 13.32 -2.74 16.23
C SER A 414 13.52 -1.31 15.74
N THR A 415 14.49 -0.63 16.37
CA THR A 415 15.08 0.59 15.85
C THR A 415 16.57 0.36 15.69
N GLY A 416 17.11 0.70 14.53
CA GLY A 416 18.46 0.35 14.17
C GLY A 416 19.05 1.24 13.08
N ALA A 417 20.35 1.04 12.87
CA ALA A 417 21.12 1.64 11.80
C ALA A 417 21.76 0.54 10.95
N ILE A 418 21.73 0.68 9.63
CA ILE A 418 22.55 -0.13 8.73
C ILE A 418 23.71 0.72 8.25
N ILE A 419 24.93 0.25 8.49
CA ILE A 419 26.15 0.94 8.12
C ILE A 419 26.75 0.26 6.89
N ILE A 420 26.93 1.04 5.82
CA ILE A 420 27.65 0.64 4.61
C ILE A 420 28.89 1.53 4.53
N ARG A 421 30.06 0.96 4.81
CA ARG A 421 31.33 1.71 4.91
C ARG A 421 31.93 2.02 3.55
N SER A 422 31.85 1.07 2.63
CA SER A 422 32.36 1.17 1.26
C SER A 422 31.56 0.26 0.31
N PRO A 423 31.74 0.38 -1.01
CA PRO A 423 31.05 -0.49 -1.97
C PRO A 423 31.30 -2.00 -1.77
N THR A 424 32.38 -2.37 -1.09
CA THR A 424 32.78 -3.76 -0.86
C THR A 424 32.65 -4.21 0.59
N SER A 425 32.22 -3.33 1.52
CA SER A 425 32.24 -3.63 2.96
C SER A 425 31.12 -4.57 3.43
N GLY A 426 30.11 -4.82 2.60
CA GLY A 426 28.85 -5.40 3.09
C GLY A 426 28.04 -4.37 3.89
N ALA A 427 27.02 -4.86 4.59
CA ALA A 427 26.14 -4.07 5.45
C ALA A 427 26.21 -4.58 6.90
N GLU A 428 26.43 -3.67 7.85
CA GLU A 428 26.49 -3.96 9.28
C GLU A 428 25.21 -3.43 9.96
N HIS A 429 24.52 -4.28 10.74
CA HIS A 429 23.35 -3.87 11.50
C HIS A 429 23.72 -3.49 12.94
N LEU A 430 23.43 -2.24 13.30
CA LEU A 430 23.58 -1.68 14.64
C LEU A 430 22.20 -1.47 15.27
N VAL A 431 21.87 -2.25 16.29
CA VAL A 431 20.62 -2.08 17.06
C VAL A 431 20.74 -0.86 17.97
N LEU A 432 19.68 -0.05 18.04
CA LEU A 432 19.61 1.17 18.86
C LEU A 432 18.57 0.97 19.99
N PRO A 433 18.86 0.14 21.02
CA PRO A 433 17.86 -0.31 21.99
C PRO A 433 17.30 0.82 22.87
N ARG A 434 18.06 1.92 23.03
CA ARG A 434 17.64 3.07 23.82
C ARG A 434 16.63 3.97 23.09
N MET A 435 16.45 3.79 21.78
CA MET A 435 15.56 4.60 20.95
C MET A 435 14.40 3.77 20.38
N PRO A 436 13.43 3.32 21.18
CA PRO A 436 12.26 2.61 20.65
C PRO A 436 11.38 3.55 19.79
N PHE A 437 10.62 2.98 18.85
CA PHE A 437 9.78 3.73 17.90
C PHE A 437 8.87 4.77 18.58
N LYS A 438 8.20 4.41 19.68
CA LYS A 438 7.32 5.34 20.43
C LYS A 438 8.07 6.57 20.95
N ARG A 439 9.32 6.38 21.40
CA ARG A 439 10.17 7.49 21.89
C ARG A 439 10.60 8.38 20.72
N LEU A 440 11.05 7.79 19.61
CA LEU A 440 11.41 8.54 18.41
C LEU A 440 10.22 9.34 17.85
N SER A 441 9.04 8.74 17.79
CA SER A 441 7.81 9.40 17.35
C SER A 441 7.46 10.59 18.25
N GLY A 442 7.59 10.42 19.58
CA GLY A 442 7.41 11.51 20.54
C GLY A 442 8.42 12.66 20.35
N ILE A 443 9.70 12.35 20.12
CA ILE A 443 10.75 13.35 19.85
C ILE A 443 10.44 14.11 18.55
N SER A 444 10.13 13.38 17.47
CA SER A 444 9.77 13.95 16.16
C SER A 444 8.57 14.89 16.29
N SER A 445 7.53 14.50 17.04
CA SER A 445 6.32 15.30 17.22
C SER A 445 6.60 16.58 18.01
N LYS A 446 7.38 16.49 19.10
CA LYS A 446 7.79 17.65 19.90
C LYS A 446 8.67 18.62 19.11
N LEU A 447 9.66 18.12 18.37
CA LEU A 447 10.52 18.95 17.52
C LEU A 447 9.74 19.65 16.40
N ARG A 448 8.78 18.95 15.78
CA ARG A 448 7.89 19.55 14.78
C ARG A 448 7.09 20.71 15.40
N LEU A 449 6.51 20.51 16.58
CA LEU A 449 5.77 21.55 17.31
C LEU A 449 6.66 22.77 17.63
N LEU A 450 7.88 22.54 18.12
CA LEU A 450 8.85 23.60 18.41
C LEU A 450 9.20 24.40 17.15
N ASN A 451 9.45 23.72 16.02
CA ASN A 451 9.75 24.37 14.75
C ASN A 451 8.56 25.18 14.20
N THR A 452 7.33 24.67 14.31
CA THR A 452 6.13 25.41 13.89
C THR A 452 5.90 26.65 14.74
N ARG A 453 6.06 26.55 16.07
CA ARG A 453 5.97 27.71 16.97
C ARG A 453 7.02 28.76 16.64
N SER A 454 8.27 28.35 16.45
CA SER A 454 9.36 29.27 16.09
C SER A 454 9.09 30.03 14.78
N ARG A 455 8.57 29.34 13.75
CA ARG A 455 8.18 29.96 12.47
C ARG A 455 7.00 30.91 12.60
N ASN A 456 6.03 30.62 13.47
CA ASN A 456 4.87 31.48 13.66
C ASN A 456 5.21 32.71 14.52
N SER A 457 6.09 32.58 15.52
CA SER A 457 6.59 33.71 16.32
C SER A 457 7.45 34.68 15.52
N THR A 458 8.11 34.24 14.44
CA THR A 458 8.86 35.12 13.53
C THR A 458 7.97 35.81 12.49
N ARG A 459 6.75 35.32 12.27
CA ARG A 459 5.80 35.84 11.27
C ARG A 459 4.82 36.86 11.85
N ASN A 460 4.43 36.70 13.11
CA ASN A 460 3.60 37.65 13.84
C ASN A 460 4.48 38.56 14.69
N GLY A 461 5.15 39.52 14.06
CA GLY A 461 5.95 40.56 14.72
C GLY A 461 5.13 41.54 15.60
N THR A 462 4.16 41.05 16.36
CA THR A 462 3.55 41.77 17.46
C THR A 462 4.34 41.39 18.71
N GLY A 463 5.22 42.29 19.14
CA GLY A 463 5.88 42.21 20.43
C GLY A 463 4.84 42.30 21.54
N ASP A 464 4.30 41.17 21.97
CA ASP A 464 3.67 41.05 23.27
C ASP A 464 4.66 40.35 24.20
N THR A 465 5.39 41.18 24.93
CA THR A 465 6.08 40.84 26.16
C THR A 465 5.06 40.36 27.18
N PHE A 466 4.88 39.05 27.28
CA PHE A 466 4.40 38.44 28.53
C PHE A 466 5.63 37.94 29.29
N ASN A 467 5.86 38.56 30.44
CA ASN A 467 6.85 38.20 31.44
C ASN A 467 6.80 36.70 31.72
N ASP A 468 7.92 36.02 31.49
CA ASP A 468 8.26 34.82 32.26
C ASP A 468 9.68 35.04 32.78
N ASP A 469 9.75 35.42 34.05
CA ASP A 469 10.97 35.61 34.82
C ASP A 469 11.66 34.24 34.99
N THR A 470 12.54 33.88 34.07
CA THR A 470 13.62 32.92 34.34
C THR A 470 14.87 33.24 33.50
N ASP A 471 15.88 33.77 34.21
CA ASP A 471 17.31 33.75 33.92
C ASP A 471 17.78 34.12 32.51
N ALA A 472 17.96 35.43 32.34
CA ALA A 472 18.87 36.01 31.36
C ALA A 472 20.33 35.71 31.76
N ASP A 473 20.86 34.58 31.29
CA ASP A 473 22.30 34.34 31.21
C ASP A 473 22.64 33.54 29.93
N ASP A 474 22.19 34.05 28.78
CA ASP A 474 22.48 33.50 27.45
C ASP A 474 23.66 34.25 26.82
N ILE A 475 24.84 34.16 27.46
CA ILE A 475 26.09 34.61 26.86
C ILE A 475 26.53 33.55 25.85
N SER A 476 26.28 33.89 24.59
CA SER A 476 26.82 33.29 23.39
C SER A 476 28.31 32.92 23.53
N ARG A 477 28.62 31.63 23.59
CA ARG A 477 29.96 31.14 23.22
C ARG A 477 29.95 30.74 21.74
N SER A 478 30.79 31.43 20.97
CA SER A 478 31.24 31.10 19.61
C SER A 478 30.17 30.84 18.54
N GLY A 479 29.25 31.79 18.34
CA GLY A 479 28.54 31.94 17.05
C GLY A 479 27.59 30.79 16.64
N ARG A 480 27.19 29.93 17.59
CA ARG A 480 26.15 28.91 17.37
C ARG A 480 24.83 29.43 17.96
N PRO A 481 23.70 29.36 17.25
CA PRO A 481 22.43 29.87 17.76
C PRO A 481 22.02 29.10 19.02
N ALA A 482 21.68 29.84 20.08
CA ALA A 482 21.21 29.30 21.34
C ALA A 482 19.99 28.39 21.13
N VAL A 483 20.11 27.13 21.54
CA VAL A 483 19.01 26.17 21.45
C VAL A 483 18.01 26.49 22.56
N ARG A 484 16.90 27.16 22.20
CA ARG A 484 15.85 27.57 23.15
C ARG A 484 15.28 26.38 23.94
N LEU A 485 14.80 26.68 25.15
CA LEU A 485 14.25 25.78 26.18
C LEU A 485 13.46 24.60 25.58
N GLY A 486 13.94 23.38 25.86
CA GLY A 486 13.34 22.10 25.45
C GLY A 486 13.97 21.45 24.22
N GLY A 487 14.51 22.22 23.27
CA GLY A 487 15.17 21.67 22.08
C GLY A 487 16.47 20.92 22.41
N GLY A 488 17.29 21.49 23.31
CA GLY A 488 18.59 20.94 23.67
C GLY A 488 18.52 19.55 24.30
N GLN A 489 17.49 19.29 25.12
CA GLN A 489 17.27 17.97 25.71
C GLN A 489 16.92 16.92 24.65
N LEU A 490 16.09 17.26 23.67
CA LEU A 490 15.74 16.36 22.57
C LEU A 490 16.96 16.07 21.67
N LEU A 491 17.80 17.08 21.42
CA LEU A 491 19.05 16.93 20.67
C LEU A 491 20.08 16.07 21.43
N ASN A 492 20.15 16.21 22.75
CA ASN A 492 21.02 15.38 23.60
C ASN A 492 20.55 13.91 23.58
N ILE A 493 19.24 13.67 23.65
CA ILE A 493 18.69 12.32 23.50
C ILE A 493 19.08 11.70 22.16
N LEU A 494 18.91 12.42 21.04
CA LEU A 494 19.35 11.96 19.71
C LEU A 494 20.85 11.70 19.67
N TRP A 495 21.65 12.53 20.34
CA TRP A 495 23.09 12.34 20.43
C TRP A 495 23.46 11.05 21.14
N GLN A 496 22.98 10.84 22.38
CA GLN A 496 23.36 9.68 23.19
C GLN A 496 22.78 8.35 22.70
N GLU A 497 21.59 8.38 22.12
CA GLU A 497 20.83 7.16 21.80
C GLU A 497 20.92 6.76 20.33
N VAL A 498 21.32 7.66 19.42
CA VAL A 498 21.37 7.41 17.97
C VAL A 498 22.74 7.75 17.39
N ILE A 499 23.18 9.00 17.50
CA ILE A 499 24.34 9.49 16.75
C ILE A 499 25.65 8.96 17.32
N ARG A 500 25.86 9.07 18.64
CA ARG A 500 27.07 8.59 19.29
C ARG A 500 27.31 7.09 19.04
N PRO A 501 26.32 6.18 19.20
CA PRO A 501 26.48 4.78 18.80
C PRO A 501 26.94 4.58 17.35
N VAL A 502 26.43 5.37 16.40
CA VAL A 502 26.85 5.30 15.00
C VAL A 502 28.28 5.80 14.80
N ILE A 503 28.64 6.92 15.44
CA ILE A 503 30.00 7.48 15.38
C ILE A 503 31.02 6.51 15.98
N ASP A 504 30.69 5.91 17.13
CA ASP A 504 31.52 4.92 17.81
C ASP A 504 31.69 3.67 16.95
N ALA A 505 30.60 3.17 16.33
CA ALA A 505 30.67 2.03 15.40
C ALA A 505 31.50 2.33 14.15
N LEU A 506 31.48 3.58 13.65
CA LEU A 506 32.32 4.02 12.55
C LEU A 506 33.79 4.19 12.95
N GLY A 507 34.10 4.28 14.24
CA GLY A 507 35.45 4.52 14.76
C GLY A 507 35.92 5.97 14.54
N TYR A 508 34.98 6.90 14.36
CA TYR A 508 35.32 8.30 14.07
C TYR A 508 35.72 9.06 15.32
N GLN A 509 36.77 9.87 15.18
CA GLN A 509 37.28 10.75 16.23
C GLN A 509 36.92 12.20 15.90
N LYS A 510 37.01 13.08 16.91
CA LYS A 510 36.80 14.52 16.70
C LYS A 510 37.85 15.05 15.71
N ALA A 511 37.40 15.88 14.78
CA ALA A 511 38.24 16.52 13.79
C ALA A 511 37.77 17.95 13.51
N VAL A 512 38.64 18.79 12.96
CA VAL A 512 38.36 20.21 12.73
C VAL A 512 38.30 20.51 11.24
N GLY A 513 37.42 21.42 10.84
CA GLY A 513 37.40 21.96 9.48
C GLY A 513 37.16 20.88 8.41
N ARG A 514 38.13 20.74 7.50
CA ARG A 514 38.11 19.83 6.33
C ARG A 514 38.58 18.40 6.65
N ASP A 515 39.15 18.17 7.83
CA ASP A 515 39.64 16.84 8.24
C ASP A 515 38.49 15.94 8.70
N ARG A 516 37.30 16.51 8.94
CA ARG A 516 36.09 15.75 9.27
C ARG A 516 35.64 14.92 8.07
N PRO A 517 35.50 13.59 8.20
CA PRO A 517 34.96 12.77 7.13
C PRO A 517 33.50 13.14 6.84
N ARG A 518 33.09 12.94 5.59
CA ARG A 518 31.68 13.06 5.19
C ARG A 518 30.92 11.80 5.60
N LEU A 519 29.73 11.99 6.15
CA LEU A 519 28.80 10.90 6.49
C LEU A 519 27.45 11.14 5.80
N TRP A 520 26.92 10.14 5.13
CA TRP A 520 25.62 10.20 4.46
C TRP A 520 24.55 9.53 5.33
N TRP A 521 23.61 10.33 5.84
CA TRP A 521 22.42 9.84 6.50
C TRP A 521 21.36 9.48 5.47
N CYS A 522 20.84 8.26 5.53
CA CYS A 522 19.66 7.80 4.79
C CYS A 522 18.51 7.48 5.77
N PRO A 523 17.86 8.50 6.34
CA PRO A 523 16.81 8.30 7.33
C PRO A 523 15.53 7.71 6.72
N THR A 524 14.69 7.12 7.57
CA THR A 524 13.34 6.66 7.22
C THR A 524 12.32 7.06 8.29
N GLY A 525 11.05 7.17 7.89
CA GLY A 525 9.95 7.47 8.82
C GLY A 525 10.24 8.69 9.68
N HIS A 526 10.09 8.55 11.00
CA HIS A 526 10.31 9.64 11.97
C HIS A 526 11.75 10.17 12.01
N PHE A 527 12.75 9.41 11.55
CA PHE A 527 14.12 9.94 11.44
C PHE A 527 14.24 11.03 10.37
N MET A 528 13.33 11.10 9.39
CA MET A 528 13.31 12.15 8.38
C MET A 528 12.98 13.53 8.95
N SER A 529 12.35 13.59 10.12
CA SER A 529 11.87 14.83 10.74
C SER A 529 12.67 15.26 11.97
N VAL A 530 13.81 14.62 12.25
CA VAL A 530 14.72 15.00 13.35
C VAL A 530 16.07 15.51 12.81
N PRO A 531 16.67 16.54 13.42
CA PRO A 531 17.90 17.14 12.93
C PRO A 531 19.14 16.36 13.40
N LEU A 532 19.42 15.20 12.77
CA LEU A 532 20.54 14.31 13.13
C LEU A 532 21.90 15.03 13.19
N HIS A 533 22.10 16.01 12.31
CA HIS A 533 23.33 16.81 12.22
C HIS A 533 23.51 17.78 13.40
N ALA A 534 22.42 18.17 14.06
CA ALA A 534 22.41 19.08 15.20
C ALA A 534 22.29 18.33 16.53
N ALA A 535 22.33 17.00 16.52
CA ALA A 535 22.35 16.24 17.76
C ALA A 535 23.65 16.53 18.53
N GLY A 536 23.51 16.89 19.80
CA GLY A 536 24.65 17.16 20.68
C GLY A 536 24.23 17.37 22.12
N ASP A 537 25.20 17.29 23.01
CA ASP A 537 25.07 17.60 24.43
C ASP A 537 25.38 19.08 24.69
N TYR A 538 24.36 19.92 24.55
CA TYR A 538 24.46 21.37 24.75
C TYR A 538 24.43 21.80 26.22
N SER A 539 24.12 20.88 27.13
CA SER A 539 24.05 21.13 28.57
C SER A 539 25.31 20.70 29.35
N GLY A 540 26.13 19.84 28.75
CA GLY A 540 27.29 19.22 29.40
C GLY A 540 28.57 19.40 28.61
N SER A 541 29.04 18.31 28.00
CA SER A 541 30.34 18.22 27.31
C SER A 541 30.51 19.18 26.12
N GLY A 542 29.41 19.69 25.55
CA GLY A 542 29.41 20.49 24.33
C GLY A 542 29.62 19.67 23.05
N GLU A 543 29.76 18.34 23.17
CA GLU A 543 29.97 17.47 22.02
C GLU A 543 28.75 17.39 21.12
N CYS A 544 28.96 17.53 19.82
CA CYS A 544 27.92 17.40 18.83
C CYS A 544 28.38 16.60 17.62
N CYS A 545 27.41 16.12 16.84
CA CYS A 545 27.64 15.40 15.58
C CYS A 545 28.63 16.12 14.66
N SER A 546 28.54 17.46 14.60
CA SER A 546 29.41 18.28 13.76
C SER A 546 30.88 18.30 14.19
N ASP A 547 31.22 17.90 15.41
CA ASP A 547 32.63 17.81 15.85
C ASP A 547 33.33 16.58 15.26
N TYR A 548 32.58 15.62 14.71
CA TYR A 548 33.08 14.36 14.17
C TYR A 548 32.96 14.29 12.65
N VAL A 549 31.82 14.73 12.09
CA VAL A 549 31.50 14.48 10.68
C VAL A 549 30.87 15.68 9.97
N VAL A 550 31.08 15.74 8.65
CA VAL A 550 30.26 16.57 7.75
C VAL A 550 29.02 15.77 7.35
N SER A 551 27.89 16.05 8.00
CA SER A 551 26.61 15.38 7.73
C SER A 551 26.03 15.75 6.37
N SER A 552 25.65 14.75 5.58
CA SER A 552 24.91 14.87 4.30
C SER A 552 23.69 13.96 4.35
N TYR A 553 22.67 14.22 3.54
CA TYR A 553 21.42 13.45 3.56
C TYR A 553 21.09 12.91 2.17
N THR A 554 20.55 11.70 2.12
CA THR A 554 19.96 11.11 0.92
C THR A 554 18.63 10.43 1.26
N ARG A 555 17.72 10.34 0.29
CA ARG A 555 16.42 9.65 0.44
C ARG A 555 16.51 8.15 0.18
N SER A 556 17.47 7.73 -0.63
CA SER A 556 17.73 6.34 -1.01
C SER A 556 19.17 6.16 -1.49
N LEU A 557 19.65 4.92 -1.55
CA LEU A 557 20.96 4.60 -2.12
C LEU A 557 20.97 4.81 -3.63
N GLN A 558 19.86 4.50 -4.31
CA GLN A 558 19.69 4.79 -5.74
C GLN A 558 19.77 6.28 -6.04
N ALA A 559 19.04 7.13 -5.31
CA ALA A 559 19.10 8.58 -5.53
C ALA A 559 20.53 9.13 -5.35
N LEU A 560 21.28 8.62 -4.37
CA LEU A 560 22.67 9.02 -4.16
C LEU A 560 23.59 8.56 -5.29
N SER A 561 23.39 7.35 -5.80
CA SER A 561 24.18 6.80 -6.92
C SER A 561 23.91 7.58 -8.21
N ASN A 562 22.63 7.78 -8.55
CA ASN A 562 22.21 8.55 -9.72
C ASN A 562 22.72 9.99 -9.69
N ALA A 563 22.69 10.64 -8.53
CA ALA A 563 23.21 12.01 -8.37
C ALA A 563 24.74 12.09 -8.63
N ARG A 564 25.48 11.02 -8.36
CA ARG A 564 26.92 10.95 -8.61
C ARG A 564 27.23 10.68 -10.08
N GLU A 565 26.52 9.77 -10.71
CA GLU A 565 26.65 9.50 -12.16
C GLU A 565 26.32 10.76 -12.98
N GLY A 566 25.26 11.48 -12.59
CA GLY A 566 24.91 12.75 -13.22
C GLY A 566 26.02 13.80 -13.08
N LEU A 567 26.67 13.90 -11.91
CA LEU A 567 27.81 14.80 -11.73
C LEU A 567 29.00 14.42 -12.62
N ASP A 568 29.33 13.12 -12.72
CA ASP A 568 30.46 12.68 -13.55
C ASP A 568 30.18 12.94 -15.04
N SER A 569 28.92 12.87 -15.49
CA SER A 569 28.52 13.27 -16.84
C SER A 569 28.65 14.78 -17.09
N ILE A 570 28.35 15.61 -16.09
CA ILE A 570 28.49 17.08 -16.14
C ILE A 570 29.96 17.48 -16.07
N LEU A 571 30.81 16.73 -15.38
CA LEU A 571 32.25 17.00 -15.37
C LEU A 571 32.94 16.53 -16.65
N ALA A 572 32.40 15.48 -17.30
CA ALA A 572 32.87 15.00 -18.59
C ALA A 572 32.41 15.90 -19.77
N ALA A 573 31.28 16.60 -19.61
CA ALA A 573 30.79 17.61 -20.56
C ALA A 573 31.25 19.00 -20.12
N ASP A 574 32.01 19.70 -20.96
CA ASP A 574 32.52 21.05 -20.65
C ASP A 574 31.44 21.97 -20.01
N PRO A 575 31.52 22.28 -18.70
CA PRO A 575 30.37 22.77 -17.94
C PRO A 575 30.04 24.21 -18.35
N LYS A 576 28.89 24.40 -19.02
CA LYS A 576 28.36 25.72 -19.33
C LYS A 576 27.66 26.29 -18.09
N VAL A 577 28.34 27.20 -17.40
CA VAL A 577 27.76 27.93 -16.26
C VAL A 577 26.72 28.92 -16.77
N LEU A 578 25.47 28.79 -16.29
CA LEU A 578 24.44 29.81 -16.47
C LEU A 578 24.43 30.72 -15.24
N LEU A 579 24.92 31.94 -15.39
CA LEU A 579 24.85 32.97 -14.36
C LEU A 579 23.47 33.65 -14.45
N VAL A 580 22.57 33.36 -13.50
CA VAL A 580 21.27 34.04 -13.42
C VAL A 580 21.43 35.25 -12.49
N ILE A 581 21.57 36.44 -13.08
CA ILE A 581 21.46 37.70 -12.35
C ILE A 581 19.99 38.15 -12.45
N ARG A 582 19.33 38.32 -11.31
CA ARG A 582 18.00 38.90 -11.24
C ARG A 582 18.13 40.39 -10.98
N GLU A 583 17.94 41.20 -12.02
CA GLU A 583 17.75 42.65 -11.88
C GLU A 583 16.35 42.88 -11.29
N ASN A 584 16.29 43.49 -10.09
CA ASN A 584 15.09 43.84 -9.32
C ASN A 584 14.45 42.73 -8.45
N PRO A 585 14.86 42.60 -7.16
CA PRO A 585 14.01 42.00 -6.14
C PRO A 585 12.80 42.91 -5.84
N PRO A 586 11.60 42.36 -5.56
CA PRO A 586 10.42 43.15 -5.23
C PRO A 586 10.61 43.89 -3.89
N SER A 587 10.18 45.16 -3.90
CA SER A 587 10.21 46.13 -2.79
C SER A 587 9.43 45.70 -1.56
#